data_AF-A0A1C5YYX0-F1
#
_entry.id   AF-A0A1C5YYX0-F1
#
_cell.length_a   1.000
_cell.length_b   1.000
_cell.length_c   1.000
_cell.angle_alpha   90.00
_cell.angle_beta   90.00
_cell.angle_gamma   90.00
#
_symmetry.space_group_name_H-M   'P 1'
#
loop_
_entity.id
_entity.type
_entity.pdbx_description
1 polymer ?
#
loop_
_entity_poly.entity_id
_entity_poly.type
_entity_poly.pdbx_seq_one_letter_code
_entity_poly.pdbx_strand_id
1 'polypeptide(L)'
;MGSYLNPGSASFRNSLRSKIYVDKSELIARTNELICTEQRYVCVSRPRRFGKSMAANMLASYYEKEENSDDLFGGLRISRAITYRDHLNQYDVIKINMQEFLSVTNSVDEMLGRLKRYLLFDLLDAYGNLHFRDSEDLIQVMKDIFAKTKCPFVILIDEWDCLFREYKKDREAQKKYLDFLRVWLKDQDYVALAYMTGILPIKKYGSHSALNMFTEYSMTNPREMAEFFGFTEDEVKMLCARYKRSFEETKAWYDGYELITVEENQKKIYSMYSPKSVVDAMLSGVFDNYWNQTETYEALKTYIRLNYDGLKDSVIKMLGGDKVQINTGTFSNDMATFQGKDDVLTLLVHLGYLSYHWPDKTVYIPNKEVSQEYINAISTMEWPEVIDSVENSRKLLEALWRMDSDTVAKGIDKVHQEASSGQTCSHN
;
A
#
# COMPACT_ATOMS: atom_id res chain seq x y z
N MET A 1 -5.21 17.59 25.12
CA MET A 1 -4.61 16.67 24.13
C MET A 1 -4.88 17.23 22.77
N GLY A 2 -3.81 17.50 22.04
CA GLY A 2 -3.87 17.95 20.66
C GLY A 2 -4.54 16.90 19.77
N SER A 3 -5.07 17.33 18.63
CA SER A 3 -5.66 16.41 17.67
C SER A 3 -4.60 15.64 16.85
N TYR A 4 -3.36 16.15 16.81
CA TYR A 4 -2.26 15.63 16.00
C TYR A 4 -0.99 15.33 16.82
N LEU A 5 -0.73 16.07 17.90
CA LEU A 5 0.31 15.74 18.88
C LEU A 5 -0.26 14.84 19.96
N ASN A 6 0.40 13.70 20.19
CA ASN A 6 0.02 12.71 21.19
C ASN A 6 -1.48 12.34 21.07
N PRO A 7 -1.91 11.76 19.93
CA PRO A 7 -3.32 11.48 19.62
C PRO A 7 -4.00 10.43 20.52
N GLY A 8 -3.25 9.79 21.42
CA GLY A 8 -3.72 8.75 22.31
C GLY A 8 -3.95 7.40 21.61
N SER A 9 -4.43 6.44 22.40
CA SER A 9 -4.52 5.04 22.00
C SER A 9 -5.89 4.59 21.49
N ALA A 10 -6.89 5.48 21.48
CA ALA A 10 -8.28 5.15 21.17
C ALA A 10 -8.44 4.45 19.80
N SER A 11 -7.73 4.92 18.78
CA SER A 11 -7.82 4.35 17.42
C SER A 11 -7.26 2.92 17.35
N PHE A 12 -6.16 2.64 18.05
CA PHE A 12 -5.59 1.29 18.10
C PHE A 12 -6.42 0.37 19.00
N ARG A 13 -6.90 0.87 20.15
CA ARG A 13 -7.82 0.17 21.05
C ARG A 13 -9.10 -0.27 20.31
N ASN A 14 -9.65 0.57 19.43
CA ASN A 14 -10.77 0.21 18.57
C ASN A 14 -10.41 -0.91 17.57
N SER A 15 -9.18 -0.90 17.04
CA SER A 15 -8.67 -1.95 16.16
C SER A 15 -8.59 -3.30 16.90
N LEU A 16 -8.06 -3.31 18.13
CA LEU A 16 -7.99 -4.51 18.97
C LEU A 16 -9.37 -5.06 19.36
N ARG A 17 -10.37 -4.18 19.53
CA ARG A 17 -11.76 -4.55 19.84
C ARG A 17 -12.56 -5.00 18.62
N SER A 18 -12.00 -4.90 17.42
CA SER A 18 -12.68 -5.34 16.19
C SER A 18 -12.87 -6.85 16.19
N LYS A 19 -13.94 -7.34 15.54
CA LYS A 19 -14.25 -8.78 15.48
C LYS A 19 -13.08 -9.62 14.98
N ILE A 20 -12.35 -9.09 14.02
CA ILE A 20 -11.12 -9.67 13.48
C ILE A 20 -9.99 -8.65 13.66
N TYR A 21 -8.97 -9.05 14.40
CA TYR A 21 -7.68 -8.39 14.48
C TYR A 21 -6.61 -9.45 14.27
N VAL A 22 -5.66 -9.17 13.38
CA VAL A 22 -4.48 -10.01 13.13
C VAL A 22 -3.27 -9.23 13.63
N ASP A 23 -2.53 -9.85 14.54
CA ASP A 23 -1.41 -9.22 15.23
C ASP A 23 -0.22 -9.02 14.29
N LYS A 24 0.10 -7.76 14.01
CA LYS A 24 1.27 -7.31 13.24
C LYS A 24 2.23 -6.46 14.08
N SER A 25 2.17 -6.61 15.40
CA SER A 25 2.94 -5.79 16.34
C SER A 25 4.46 -5.97 16.23
N GLU A 26 4.95 -7.05 15.62
CA GLU A 26 6.38 -7.20 15.29
C GLU A 26 6.91 -6.12 14.34
N LEU A 27 6.03 -5.39 13.64
CA LEU A 27 6.41 -4.15 12.94
C LEU A 27 7.08 -3.14 13.88
N ILE A 28 6.62 -3.07 15.13
CA ILE A 28 7.21 -2.20 16.16
C ILE A 28 8.66 -2.59 16.43
N ALA A 29 8.97 -3.89 16.48
CA ALA A 29 10.34 -4.34 16.69
C ALA A 29 11.25 -3.86 15.55
N ARG A 30 10.77 -3.94 14.31
CA ARG A 30 11.48 -3.41 13.14
C ARG A 30 11.67 -1.89 13.21
N THR A 31 10.66 -1.14 13.64
CA THR A 31 10.80 0.32 13.75
C THR A 31 11.65 0.73 14.95
N ASN A 32 11.66 -0.04 16.05
CA ASN A 32 12.52 0.16 17.20
C ASN A 32 14.01 0.13 16.83
N GLU A 33 14.41 -0.80 15.96
CA GLU A 33 15.79 -0.89 15.43
C GLU A 33 16.24 0.39 14.70
N LEU A 34 15.29 1.19 14.22
CA LEU A 34 15.56 2.39 13.41
C LEU A 34 15.51 3.68 14.22
N ILE A 35 14.96 3.66 15.44
CA ILE A 35 14.81 4.85 16.28
C ILE A 35 16.16 5.51 16.52
N CYS A 36 16.24 6.82 16.26
CA CYS A 36 17.44 7.64 16.45
C CYS A 36 18.68 7.16 15.66
N THR A 37 18.49 6.39 14.59
CA THR A 37 19.55 5.96 13.66
C THR A 37 19.55 6.81 12.39
N GLU A 38 20.52 6.60 11.50
CA GLU A 38 20.51 7.20 10.16
C GLU A 38 19.36 6.64 9.29
N GLN A 39 18.89 5.43 9.58
CA GLN A 39 17.83 4.73 8.83
C GLN A 39 16.41 5.04 9.35
N ARG A 40 16.25 6.02 10.25
CA ARG A 40 14.99 6.43 10.91
C ARG A 40 13.88 6.95 9.98
N TYR A 41 14.09 7.00 8.67
CA TYR A 41 13.14 7.49 7.68
C TYR A 41 12.60 6.32 6.85
N VAL A 42 11.34 5.97 7.08
CA VAL A 42 10.68 4.79 6.50
C VAL A 42 9.47 5.21 5.69
N CYS A 43 9.37 4.73 4.44
CA CYS A 43 8.20 4.94 3.59
C CYS A 43 7.64 3.60 3.12
N VAL A 44 6.44 3.24 3.57
CA VAL A 44 5.77 1.98 3.24
C VAL A 44 4.60 2.22 2.29
N SER A 45 4.79 1.82 1.04
CA SER A 45 3.83 2.00 -0.05
C SER A 45 3.13 0.68 -0.39
N ARG A 46 1.83 0.63 -0.14
CA ARG A 46 1.01 -0.57 -0.37
C ARG A 46 -0.40 -0.22 -0.86
N PRO A 47 -1.10 -1.14 -1.54
CA PRO A 47 -2.42 -0.89 -2.11
C PRO A 47 -3.44 -0.39 -1.08
N ARG A 48 -4.55 0.15 -1.57
CA ARG A 48 -5.68 0.53 -0.71
C ARG A 48 -6.17 -0.69 0.08
N ARG A 49 -6.69 -0.46 1.29
CA ARG A 49 -7.24 -1.51 2.18
C ARG A 49 -6.24 -2.56 2.72
N PHE A 50 -4.93 -2.39 2.46
CA PHE A 50 -3.87 -3.21 3.05
C PHE A 50 -3.44 -2.74 4.47
N GLY A 51 -4.33 -2.17 5.28
CA GLY A 51 -4.03 -1.91 6.70
C GLY A 51 -3.03 -0.78 7.02
N LYS A 52 -2.78 0.16 6.09
CA LYS A 52 -1.89 1.34 6.28
C LYS A 52 -2.18 2.11 7.57
N SER A 53 -3.39 2.64 7.70
CA SER A 53 -3.79 3.46 8.84
C SER A 53 -3.79 2.69 10.16
N MET A 54 -4.05 1.37 10.14
CA MET A 54 -3.94 0.53 11.33
C MET A 54 -2.49 0.48 11.84
N ALA A 55 -1.51 0.33 10.94
CA ALA A 55 -0.10 0.36 11.33
C ALA A 55 0.29 1.71 11.94
N ALA A 56 -0.13 2.83 11.33
CA ALA A 56 0.11 4.16 11.88
C ALA A 56 -0.56 4.36 13.25
N ASN A 57 -1.79 3.86 13.45
CA ASN A 57 -2.47 3.89 14.75
C ASN A 57 -1.70 3.10 15.81
N MET A 58 -1.24 1.90 15.45
CA MET A 58 -0.48 1.02 16.34
C MET A 58 0.84 1.66 16.77
N LEU A 59 1.62 2.18 15.81
CA LEU A 59 2.89 2.87 16.11
C LEU A 59 2.65 4.10 16.99
N ALA A 60 1.60 4.89 16.73
CA ALA A 60 1.27 6.04 17.55
C ALA A 60 0.99 5.65 19.00
N SER A 61 0.13 4.65 19.20
CA SER A 61 -0.21 4.17 20.54
C SER A 61 0.97 3.53 21.28
N TYR A 62 1.96 2.99 20.57
CA TYR A 62 3.15 2.40 21.18
C TYR A 62 4.17 3.45 21.63
N TYR A 63 4.47 4.45 20.79
CA TYR A 63 5.56 5.40 21.08
C TYR A 63 5.15 6.57 21.97
N GLU A 64 3.88 6.96 21.95
CA GLU A 64 3.39 8.17 22.61
C GLU A 64 3.51 8.14 24.13
N LYS A 65 4.07 9.20 24.73
CA LYS A 65 4.42 9.28 26.15
C LYS A 65 3.30 9.72 27.11
N GLU A 66 2.19 10.28 26.63
CA GLU A 66 1.14 10.86 27.50
C GLU A 66 0.17 9.82 28.07
N GLU A 67 -0.08 8.72 27.36
CA GLU A 67 -0.95 7.63 27.80
C GLU A 67 -0.13 6.37 28.03
N ASN A 68 -0.32 5.70 29.17
CA ASN A 68 0.24 4.36 29.39
C ASN A 68 -0.54 3.35 28.55
N SER A 69 0.13 2.69 27.60
CA SER A 69 -0.46 1.74 26.67
C SER A 69 0.06 0.30 26.83
N ASP A 70 0.76 0.00 27.92
CA ASP A 70 1.31 -1.34 28.21
C ASP A 70 0.24 -2.44 28.12
N ASP A 71 -0.98 -2.16 28.60
CA ASP A 71 -2.12 -3.09 28.56
C ASP A 71 -2.55 -3.47 27.13
N LEU A 72 -2.32 -2.60 26.16
CA LEU A 72 -2.67 -2.85 24.75
C LEU A 72 -1.67 -3.80 24.07
N PHE A 73 -0.43 -3.84 24.54
CA PHE A 73 0.66 -4.56 23.88
C PHE A 73 1.11 -5.83 24.63
N GLY A 74 0.81 -5.95 25.93
CA GLY A 74 1.24 -7.09 26.74
C GLY A 74 0.76 -8.46 26.24
N GLY A 75 -0.36 -8.51 25.50
CA GLY A 75 -0.88 -9.73 24.87
C GLY A 75 -0.43 -9.96 23.42
N LEU A 76 0.30 -9.02 22.82
CA LEU A 76 0.70 -9.05 21.42
C LEU A 76 2.12 -9.60 21.25
N ARG A 77 2.49 -10.01 20.03
CA ARG A 77 3.80 -10.60 19.71
C ARG A 77 4.97 -9.69 20.09
N ILE A 78 4.82 -8.37 19.96
CA ILE A 78 5.85 -7.40 20.33
C ILE A 78 6.32 -7.54 21.79
N SER A 79 5.45 -8.01 22.71
CA SER A 79 5.81 -8.22 24.12
C SER A 79 6.99 -9.18 24.33
N ARG A 80 7.31 -9.99 23.32
CA ARG A 80 8.42 -10.96 23.33
C ARG A 80 9.73 -10.37 22.81
N ALA A 81 9.70 -9.19 22.20
CA ALA A 81 10.89 -8.54 21.68
C ALA A 81 11.73 -7.98 22.83
N ILE A 82 13.06 -8.08 22.72
CA ILE A 82 13.99 -7.54 23.72
C ILE A 82 13.82 -6.02 23.85
N THR A 83 13.62 -5.34 22.72
CA THR A 83 13.46 -3.87 22.65
C THR A 83 12.06 -3.38 23.01
N TYR A 84 11.16 -4.27 23.44
CA TYR A 84 9.74 -3.94 23.67
C TYR A 84 9.55 -2.79 24.67
N ARG A 85 10.34 -2.75 25.75
CA ARG A 85 10.18 -1.72 26.79
C ARG A 85 11.04 -0.49 26.58
N ASP A 86 12.00 -0.53 25.67
CA ASP A 86 12.97 0.55 25.48
C ASP A 86 12.32 1.82 24.91
N HIS A 87 11.26 1.64 24.12
CA HIS A 87 10.61 2.72 23.37
C HIS A 87 9.12 2.91 23.68
N LEU A 88 8.53 2.02 24.49
CA LEU A 88 7.13 2.07 24.88
C LEU A 88 6.87 3.35 25.69
N ASN A 89 5.96 4.18 25.19
CA ASN A 89 5.55 5.45 25.79
C ASN A 89 6.71 6.42 26.10
N GLN A 90 7.71 6.54 25.22
CA GLN A 90 8.91 7.36 25.45
C GLN A 90 8.98 8.66 24.61
N TYR A 91 8.10 8.87 23.64
CA TYR A 91 8.25 9.93 22.63
C TYR A 91 7.03 10.84 22.53
N ASP A 92 7.27 12.05 22.02
CA ASP A 92 6.21 12.86 21.43
C ASP A 92 5.86 12.31 20.05
N VAL A 93 4.60 11.99 19.82
CA VAL A 93 4.13 11.47 18.54
C VAL A 93 3.35 12.54 17.80
N ILE A 94 3.78 12.87 16.59
CA ILE A 94 2.97 13.65 15.65
C ILE A 94 2.39 12.67 14.65
N LYS A 95 1.07 12.57 14.59
CA LYS A 95 0.38 11.73 13.60
C LYS A 95 -0.54 12.58 12.75
N ILE A 96 -0.33 12.53 11.44
CA ILE A 96 -1.13 13.29 10.48
C ILE A 96 -1.60 12.39 9.34
N ASN A 97 -2.80 12.68 8.84
CA ASN A 97 -3.29 12.13 7.58
C ASN A 97 -3.38 13.28 6.57
N MET A 98 -2.55 13.25 5.53
CA MET A 98 -2.46 14.35 4.58
C MET A 98 -3.75 14.57 3.78
N GLN A 99 -4.56 13.53 3.60
CA GLN A 99 -5.85 13.61 2.91
C GLN A 99 -6.85 14.53 3.66
N GLU A 100 -6.79 14.58 4.99
CA GLU A 100 -7.66 15.44 5.81
C GLU A 100 -7.43 16.94 5.54
N PHE A 101 -6.19 17.33 5.26
CA PHE A 101 -5.85 18.70 4.89
C PHE A 101 -6.14 18.99 3.42
N LEU A 102 -5.88 18.02 2.54
CA LEU A 102 -6.06 18.19 1.10
C LEU A 102 -7.55 18.35 0.72
N SER A 103 -8.42 17.53 1.31
CA SER A 103 -9.85 17.47 1.02
C SER A 103 -10.65 18.75 1.35
N VAL A 104 -10.09 19.63 2.18
CA VAL A 104 -10.77 20.84 2.67
C VAL A 104 -10.07 22.13 2.23
N THR A 105 -9.08 22.05 1.34
CA THR A 105 -8.31 23.18 0.83
C THR A 105 -8.27 23.17 -0.69
N ASN A 106 -8.01 24.34 -1.29
CA ASN A 106 -8.04 24.49 -2.75
C ASN A 106 -6.63 24.57 -3.38
N SER A 107 -5.60 24.69 -2.55
CA SER A 107 -4.20 24.82 -3.00
C SER A 107 -3.23 24.20 -2.00
N VAL A 108 -2.03 23.86 -2.47
CA VAL A 108 -0.96 23.33 -1.60
C VAL A 108 -0.49 24.35 -0.57
N ASP A 109 -0.45 25.63 -0.92
CA ASP A 109 -0.07 26.67 0.04
C ASP A 109 -1.08 26.77 1.20
N GLU A 110 -2.37 26.68 0.91
CA GLU A 110 -3.44 26.65 1.92
C GLU A 110 -3.38 25.38 2.77
N MET A 111 -3.20 24.22 2.13
CA MET A 111 -3.03 22.93 2.79
C MET A 111 -1.87 22.96 3.80
N LEU A 112 -0.68 23.37 3.35
CA LEU A 112 0.52 23.45 4.16
C LEU A 112 0.40 24.51 5.27
N GLY A 113 -0.22 25.66 4.97
CA GLY A 113 -0.49 26.69 5.96
C GLY A 113 -1.41 26.19 7.08
N ARG A 114 -2.45 25.43 6.73
CA ARG A 114 -3.38 24.82 7.70
C ARG A 114 -2.69 23.74 8.54
N LEU A 115 -1.93 22.85 7.91
CA LEU A 115 -1.14 21.81 8.58
C LEU A 115 -0.20 22.43 9.63
N LYS A 116 0.61 23.41 9.21
CA LYS A 116 1.54 24.11 10.11
C LYS A 116 0.81 24.76 11.28
N ARG A 117 -0.30 25.45 11.02
CA ARG A 117 -1.08 26.13 12.07
C ARG A 117 -1.63 25.15 13.10
N TYR A 118 -2.15 24.00 12.67
CA TYR A 118 -2.72 23.01 13.59
C TYR A 118 -1.64 22.32 14.42
N LEU A 119 -0.50 21.97 13.81
CA LEU A 119 0.64 21.43 14.55
C LEU A 119 1.20 22.45 15.54
N LEU A 120 1.34 23.71 15.14
CA LEU A 120 1.77 24.79 16.04
C LEU A 120 0.80 24.96 17.22
N PHE A 121 -0.51 24.95 16.96
CA PHE A 121 -1.52 25.05 18.01
C PHE A 121 -1.34 23.95 19.06
N ASP A 122 -1.23 22.70 18.64
CA ASP A 122 -1.03 21.56 19.54
C ASP A 122 0.30 21.63 20.31
N LEU A 123 1.39 22.00 19.63
CA LEU A 123 2.72 22.14 20.24
C LEU A 123 2.78 23.28 21.27
N LEU A 124 2.19 24.43 20.96
CA LEU A 124 2.16 25.58 21.85
C LEU A 124 1.20 25.37 23.04
N ASP A 125 0.13 24.59 22.87
CA ASP A 125 -0.74 24.20 23.99
C ASP A 125 0.00 23.26 24.97
N ALA A 126 0.68 22.24 24.43
CA ALA A 126 1.42 21.28 25.24
C ALA A 126 2.69 21.86 25.90
N TYR A 127 3.36 22.80 25.23
CA TYR A 127 4.67 23.35 25.64
C TYR A 127 4.67 24.87 25.83
N GLY A 128 3.51 25.49 26.07
CA GLY A 128 3.37 26.95 26.16
C GLY A 128 4.15 27.62 27.28
N ASN A 129 4.69 26.85 28.22
CA ASN A 129 5.61 27.31 29.27
C ASN A 129 7.06 27.48 28.77
N LEU A 130 7.40 27.00 27.58
CA LEU A 130 8.71 27.17 26.98
C LEU A 130 8.84 28.54 26.29
N HIS A 131 10.06 29.04 26.23
CA HIS A 131 10.38 30.23 25.45
C HIS A 131 10.77 29.83 24.02
N PHE A 132 9.96 30.25 23.05
CA PHE A 132 10.17 30.00 21.63
C PHE A 132 10.87 31.19 20.97
N ARG A 133 11.84 30.92 20.08
CA ARG A 133 12.49 31.97 19.29
C ARG A 133 11.57 32.57 18.24
N ASP A 134 10.76 31.71 17.64
CA ASP A 134 9.72 32.06 16.68
C ASP A 134 8.57 31.08 16.88
N SER A 135 7.44 31.56 17.40
CA SER A 135 6.25 30.74 17.66
C SER A 135 5.38 30.52 16.42
N GLU A 136 5.69 31.17 15.29
CA GLU A 136 4.97 31.02 14.02
C GLU A 136 5.68 30.06 13.05
N ASP A 137 6.95 29.72 13.31
CA ASP A 137 7.72 28.73 12.56
C ASP A 137 7.68 27.34 13.25
N LEU A 138 6.92 26.42 12.66
CA LEU A 138 6.80 25.03 13.10
C LEU A 138 8.16 24.35 13.36
N ILE A 139 9.12 24.51 12.45
CA ILE A 139 10.42 23.83 12.55
C ILE A 139 11.22 24.43 13.70
N GLN A 140 11.18 25.75 13.87
CA GLN A 140 11.85 26.42 14.98
C GLN A 140 11.23 26.05 16.33
N VAL A 141 9.89 25.98 16.42
CA VAL A 141 9.19 25.50 17.61
C VAL A 141 9.61 24.08 17.97
N MET A 142 9.63 23.15 17.01
CA MET A 142 10.06 21.77 17.27
C MET A 142 11.53 21.68 17.71
N LYS A 143 12.42 22.50 17.13
CA LYS A 143 13.81 22.62 17.57
C LYS A 143 13.93 23.13 19.01
N ASP A 144 13.16 24.15 19.37
CA ASP A 144 13.17 24.72 20.72
C ASP A 144 12.62 23.73 21.75
N ILE A 145 11.55 23.00 21.43
CA ILE A 145 11.03 21.91 22.27
C ILE A 145 12.11 20.87 22.50
N PHE A 146 12.69 20.31 21.42
CA PHE A 146 13.73 19.30 21.54
C PHE A 146 14.96 19.80 22.30
N ALA A 147 15.37 21.06 22.10
CA ALA A 147 16.52 21.63 22.81
C ALA A 147 16.30 21.68 24.33
N LYS A 148 15.05 21.87 24.78
CA LYS A 148 14.67 21.97 26.19
C LYS A 148 14.29 20.63 26.82
N THR A 149 13.55 19.79 26.12
CA THR A 149 13.05 18.51 26.64
C THR A 149 14.03 17.37 26.44
N LYS A 150 14.92 17.48 25.42
CA LYS A 150 15.76 16.38 24.91
C LYS A 150 14.97 15.14 24.47
N CYS A 151 13.66 15.28 24.31
CA CYS A 151 12.76 14.25 23.83
C CYS A 151 12.51 14.49 22.33
N PRO A 152 13.00 13.62 21.44
CA PRO A 152 12.73 13.72 20.00
C PRO A 152 11.30 13.27 19.67
N PHE A 153 10.87 13.57 18.45
CA PHE A 153 9.55 13.28 17.90
C PHE A 153 9.56 12.01 17.04
N VAL A 154 8.51 11.21 17.19
CA VAL A 154 8.10 10.19 16.21
C VAL A 154 7.04 10.81 15.31
N ILE A 155 7.33 10.93 14.01
CA ILE A 155 6.46 11.59 13.04
C ILE A 155 5.85 10.53 12.11
N LEU A 156 4.53 10.40 12.16
CA LEU A 156 3.74 9.43 11.40
C LEU A 156 2.87 10.15 10.38
N ILE A 157 3.09 9.89 9.09
CA ILE A 157 2.39 10.56 7.99
C ILE A 157 1.62 9.52 7.17
N ASP A 158 0.30 9.48 7.34
CA ASP A 158 -0.58 8.66 6.51
C ASP A 158 -1.03 9.41 5.25
N GLU A 159 -1.28 8.65 4.19
CA GLU A 159 -1.66 9.14 2.85
C GLU A 159 -0.71 10.22 2.30
N TRP A 160 0.61 10.10 2.55
CA TRP A 160 1.59 11.12 2.15
C TRP A 160 1.56 11.42 0.63
N ASP A 161 1.23 10.42 -0.19
CA ASP A 161 1.20 10.48 -1.65
C ASP A 161 -0.10 11.06 -2.21
N CYS A 162 -1.08 11.43 -1.36
CA CYS A 162 -2.39 11.92 -1.80
C CYS A 162 -2.27 13.13 -2.73
N LEU A 163 -1.31 14.02 -2.48
CA LEU A 163 -1.06 15.17 -3.33
C LEU A 163 -0.69 14.77 -4.76
N PHE A 164 0.13 13.73 -4.93
CA PHE A 164 0.54 13.26 -6.27
C PHE A 164 -0.61 12.59 -7.03
N ARG A 165 -1.63 12.12 -6.32
CA ARG A 165 -2.83 11.53 -6.92
C ARG A 165 -3.86 12.58 -7.33
N GLU A 166 -4.03 13.65 -6.56
CA GLU A 166 -4.98 14.73 -6.90
C GLU A 166 -4.36 15.76 -7.85
N TYR A 167 -3.15 16.24 -7.54
CA TYR A 167 -2.42 17.26 -8.31
C TYR A 167 -1.49 16.63 -9.35
N LYS A 168 -1.99 15.67 -10.14
CA LYS A 168 -1.19 14.83 -11.05
C LYS A 168 -0.28 15.62 -12.01
N LYS A 169 -0.76 16.76 -12.52
CA LYS A 169 -0.07 17.58 -13.52
C LYS A 169 0.59 18.85 -12.94
N ASP A 170 0.31 19.20 -11.69
CA ASP A 170 0.82 20.42 -11.07
C ASP A 170 2.17 20.16 -10.40
N ARG A 171 3.24 20.35 -11.19
CA ARG A 171 4.62 20.10 -10.75
C ARG A 171 5.09 21.11 -9.69
N GLU A 172 4.58 22.34 -9.72
CA GLU A 172 4.94 23.38 -8.75
C GLU A 172 4.34 23.05 -7.38
N ALA A 173 3.06 22.66 -7.34
CA ALA A 173 2.40 22.15 -6.14
C ALA A 173 3.16 20.96 -5.52
N GLN A 174 3.49 19.95 -6.34
CA GLN A 174 4.25 18.77 -5.89
C GLN A 174 5.63 19.15 -5.34
N LYS A 175 6.34 20.07 -6.00
CA LYS A 175 7.66 20.54 -5.57
C LYS A 175 7.58 21.26 -4.22
N LYS A 176 6.63 22.19 -4.05
CA LYS A 176 6.43 22.90 -2.77
C LYS A 176 6.19 21.94 -1.59
N TYR A 177 5.38 20.92 -1.81
CA TYR A 177 5.12 19.89 -0.79
C TYR A 177 6.35 19.06 -0.45
N LEU A 178 7.11 18.62 -1.47
CA LEU A 178 8.36 17.89 -1.25
C LEU A 178 9.40 18.75 -0.53
N ASP A 179 9.53 20.02 -0.90
CA ASP A 179 10.43 20.96 -0.24
C ASP A 179 10.04 21.17 1.23
N PHE A 180 8.74 21.27 1.53
CA PHE A 180 8.26 21.29 2.92
C PHE A 180 8.67 20.03 3.69
N LEU A 181 8.43 18.82 3.17
CA LEU A 181 8.81 17.57 3.83
C LEU A 181 10.32 17.47 4.05
N ARG A 182 11.14 17.94 3.10
CA ARG A 182 12.60 17.98 3.25
C ARG A 182 13.01 18.89 4.40
N VAL A 183 12.51 20.12 4.44
CA VAL A 183 12.86 21.08 5.50
C VAL A 183 12.35 20.60 6.86
N TRP A 184 11.18 19.97 6.90
CA TRP A 184 10.58 19.50 8.14
C TRP A 184 11.24 18.24 8.73
N LEU A 185 11.82 17.35 7.90
CA LEU A 185 12.26 16.04 8.37
C LEU A 185 13.77 15.79 8.20
N LYS A 186 14.37 16.26 7.10
CA LYS A 186 15.72 15.88 6.72
C LYS A 186 16.76 16.54 7.62
N ASP A 187 17.70 15.74 8.13
CA ASP A 187 18.83 16.19 8.95
C ASP A 187 18.38 16.98 10.19
N GLN A 188 17.21 16.67 10.73
CA GLN A 188 16.65 17.30 11.92
C GLN A 188 16.89 16.44 13.15
N ASP A 189 17.68 16.94 14.11
CA ASP A 189 18.02 16.23 15.36
C ASP A 189 16.81 15.89 16.23
N TYR A 190 15.71 16.64 16.07
CA TYR A 190 14.47 16.39 16.78
C TYR A 190 13.70 15.18 16.25
N VAL A 191 14.11 14.53 15.16
CA VAL A 191 13.40 13.36 14.59
C VAL A 191 13.98 12.07 15.16
N ALA A 192 13.20 11.34 15.95
CA ALA A 192 13.51 9.98 16.37
C ALA A 192 13.17 8.97 15.28
N LEU A 193 12.01 9.15 14.63
CA LEU A 193 11.51 8.31 13.53
C LEU A 193 10.59 9.14 12.65
N ALA A 194 10.67 8.95 11.34
CA ALA A 194 9.66 9.41 10.40
C ALA A 194 9.14 8.20 9.62
N TYR A 195 7.85 7.87 9.79
CA TYR A 195 7.21 6.73 9.14
C TYR A 195 6.04 7.22 8.29
N MET A 196 6.13 7.02 6.97
CA MET A 196 5.12 7.45 6.01
C MET A 196 4.42 6.25 5.38
N THR A 197 3.12 6.37 5.15
CA THR A 197 2.32 5.38 4.42
C THR A 197 1.62 6.01 3.23
N GLY A 198 1.59 5.27 2.12
CA GLY A 198 0.98 5.72 0.88
C GLY A 198 0.63 4.57 -0.06
N ILE A 199 0.05 4.89 -1.21
CA ILE A 199 -0.17 3.90 -2.29
C ILE A 199 1.07 3.83 -3.17
N LEU A 200 1.57 5.00 -3.60
CA LEU A 200 2.72 5.09 -4.49
C LEU A 200 4.04 5.14 -3.72
N PRO A 201 5.13 4.58 -4.28
CA PRO A 201 6.49 4.87 -3.80
C PRO A 201 6.86 6.33 -4.01
N ILE A 202 8.02 6.75 -3.49
CA ILE A 202 8.44 8.15 -3.52
C ILE A 202 8.73 8.57 -4.97
N LYS A 203 8.14 9.69 -5.38
CA LYS A 203 8.31 10.30 -6.71
C LYS A 203 9.78 10.30 -7.12
N LYS A 204 10.08 9.85 -8.34
CA LYS A 204 11.44 9.93 -8.92
C LYS A 204 11.57 11.11 -9.88
N TYR A 205 12.71 11.79 -9.81
CA TYR A 205 13.17 12.75 -10.81
C TYR A 205 14.42 12.17 -11.48
N GLY A 206 14.25 11.60 -12.68
CA GLY A 206 15.28 10.75 -13.29
C GLY A 206 15.45 9.46 -12.49
N SER A 207 16.69 9.11 -12.13
CA SER A 207 17.01 7.90 -11.33
C SER A 207 16.88 8.10 -9.81
N HIS A 208 16.67 9.32 -9.31
CA HIS A 208 16.72 9.63 -7.89
C HIS A 208 15.34 9.92 -7.29
N SER A 209 15.07 9.33 -6.12
CA SER A 209 13.87 9.62 -5.33
C SER A 209 13.89 11.05 -4.80
N ALA A 210 12.75 11.73 -4.86
CA ALA A 210 12.58 13.11 -4.42
C ALA A 210 12.86 13.30 -2.92
N LEU A 211 12.68 12.27 -2.11
CA LEU A 211 13.00 12.27 -0.68
C LEU A 211 13.99 11.13 -0.41
N ASN A 212 15.23 11.32 -0.86
CA ASN A 212 16.27 10.29 -0.82
C ASN A 212 16.75 9.89 0.59
N MET A 213 16.29 10.58 1.64
CA MET A 213 16.56 10.16 3.02
C MET A 213 15.69 8.97 3.45
N PHE A 214 14.59 8.69 2.76
CA PHE A 214 13.70 7.58 3.10
C PHE A 214 14.13 6.26 2.51
N THR A 215 14.06 5.20 3.33
CA THR A 215 14.06 3.83 2.85
C THR A 215 12.65 3.47 2.36
N GLU A 216 12.54 3.15 1.07
CA GLU A 216 11.28 2.79 0.42
C GLU A 216 11.02 1.28 0.49
N TYR A 217 9.84 0.92 1.00
CA TYR A 217 9.29 -0.43 1.00
C TYR A 217 8.03 -0.42 0.14
N SER A 218 7.95 -1.28 -0.87
CA SER A 218 6.81 -1.29 -1.79
C SER A 218 6.46 -2.68 -2.32
N MET A 219 5.34 -2.81 -3.02
CA MET A 219 4.92 -4.09 -3.62
C MET A 219 5.95 -4.70 -4.59
N THR A 220 6.83 -3.88 -5.19
CA THR A 220 7.89 -4.37 -6.08
C THR A 220 9.21 -4.65 -5.35
N ASN A 221 9.38 -4.11 -4.14
CA ASN A 221 10.54 -4.30 -3.29
C ASN A 221 10.16 -4.14 -1.80
N PRO A 222 9.63 -5.20 -1.17
CA PRO A 222 9.08 -5.12 0.19
C PRO A 222 10.14 -5.30 1.28
N ARG A 223 11.32 -5.83 0.92
CA ARG A 223 12.46 -6.13 1.81
C ARG A 223 12.01 -6.82 3.11
N GLU A 224 12.63 -6.49 4.24
CA GLU A 224 12.34 -7.02 5.58
C GLU A 224 10.93 -6.66 6.11
N MET A 225 10.20 -5.75 5.44
CA MET A 225 8.85 -5.34 5.84
C MET A 225 7.74 -6.21 5.22
N ALA A 226 8.09 -7.19 4.37
CA ALA A 226 7.14 -7.98 3.59
C ALA A 226 5.99 -8.56 4.43
N GLU A 227 6.28 -9.18 5.59
CA GLU A 227 5.30 -9.83 6.46
C GLU A 227 4.16 -8.89 6.94
N PHE A 228 4.42 -7.57 6.97
CA PHE A 228 3.50 -6.57 7.51
C PHE A 228 2.59 -5.95 6.45
N PHE A 229 2.75 -6.31 5.17
CA PHE A 229 2.02 -5.67 4.06
C PHE A 229 0.54 -6.06 4.04
N GLY A 230 0.23 -7.34 4.29
CA GLY A 230 -1.12 -7.89 4.28
C GLY A 230 -1.28 -9.03 5.29
N PHE A 231 -2.24 -9.92 5.04
CA PHE A 231 -2.34 -11.17 5.78
C PHE A 231 -1.52 -12.26 5.09
N THR A 232 -0.77 -13.01 5.87
CA THR A 232 -0.01 -14.18 5.43
C THR A 232 -0.94 -15.38 5.27
N GLU A 233 -0.51 -16.37 4.48
CA GLU A 233 -1.28 -17.61 4.30
C GLU A 233 -1.64 -18.28 5.64
N ASP A 234 -0.72 -18.33 6.60
CA ASP A 234 -0.96 -18.97 7.89
C ASP A 234 -1.97 -18.21 8.75
N GLU A 235 -1.95 -16.87 8.71
CA GLU A 235 -2.96 -16.04 9.35
C GLU A 235 -4.34 -16.27 8.73
N VAL A 236 -4.41 -16.39 7.41
CA VAL A 236 -5.67 -16.69 6.70
C VAL A 236 -6.18 -18.09 7.05
N LYS A 237 -5.32 -19.12 7.08
CA LYS A 237 -5.71 -20.47 7.53
C LYS A 237 -6.34 -20.45 8.92
N MET A 238 -5.72 -19.74 9.87
CA MET A 238 -6.24 -19.60 11.23
C MET A 238 -7.62 -18.90 11.24
N LEU A 239 -7.80 -17.87 10.42
CA LEU A 239 -9.08 -17.17 10.28
C LEU A 239 -10.16 -18.09 9.66
N CYS A 240 -9.84 -18.80 8.59
CA CYS A 240 -10.75 -19.77 7.96
C CYS A 240 -11.21 -20.84 8.96
N ALA A 241 -10.29 -21.38 9.75
CA ALA A 241 -10.62 -22.35 10.81
C ALA A 241 -11.53 -21.74 11.89
N ARG A 242 -11.21 -20.52 12.37
CA ARG A 242 -11.99 -19.81 13.39
C ARG A 242 -13.42 -19.49 12.94
N TYR A 243 -13.59 -19.06 11.69
CA TYR A 243 -14.88 -18.66 11.12
C TYR A 243 -15.59 -19.77 10.36
N LYS A 244 -15.02 -20.98 10.31
CA LYS A 244 -15.55 -22.15 9.58
C LYS A 244 -15.82 -21.80 8.12
N ARG A 245 -14.78 -21.35 7.42
CA ARG A 245 -14.76 -21.06 5.97
C ARG A 245 -13.79 -22.00 5.27
N SER A 246 -14.02 -22.29 3.99
CA SER A 246 -13.07 -23.04 3.17
C SER A 246 -11.81 -22.21 2.95
N PHE A 247 -10.66 -22.77 3.32
CA PHE A 247 -9.38 -22.15 3.03
C PHE A 247 -9.07 -22.19 1.53
N GLU A 248 -9.44 -23.27 0.85
CA GLU A 248 -9.27 -23.46 -0.60
C GLU A 248 -10.03 -22.39 -1.39
N GLU A 249 -11.27 -22.11 -1.01
CA GLU A 249 -12.08 -21.07 -1.64
C GLU A 249 -11.54 -19.67 -1.32
N THR A 250 -11.09 -19.43 -0.08
CA THR A 250 -10.44 -18.17 0.32
C THR A 250 -9.17 -17.92 -0.49
N LYS A 251 -8.37 -18.98 -0.69
CA LYS A 251 -7.15 -18.97 -1.50
C LYS A 251 -7.47 -18.64 -2.95
N ALA A 252 -8.42 -19.33 -3.57
CA ALA A 252 -8.82 -19.08 -4.95
C ALA A 252 -9.30 -17.62 -5.18
N TRP A 253 -9.97 -17.03 -4.19
CA TRP A 253 -10.50 -15.66 -4.31
C TRP A 253 -9.49 -14.56 -4.02
N TYR A 254 -8.64 -14.74 -3.00
CA TYR A 254 -7.90 -13.62 -2.40
C TYR A 254 -6.37 -13.82 -2.34
N ASP A 255 -5.84 -15.01 -2.63
CA ASP A 255 -4.40 -15.26 -2.73
C ASP A 255 -3.83 -14.78 -4.06
N GLY A 256 -2.67 -14.13 -4.05
CA GLY A 256 -1.96 -13.90 -5.30
C GLY A 256 -0.88 -12.84 -5.27
N TYR A 257 -0.76 -12.07 -4.20
CA TYR A 257 0.29 -11.06 -4.06
C TYR A 257 1.55 -11.71 -3.51
N GLU A 258 2.55 -11.91 -4.36
CA GLU A 258 3.81 -12.51 -3.97
C GLU A 258 4.78 -11.43 -3.51
N LEU A 259 5.29 -11.56 -2.30
CA LEU A 259 6.33 -10.70 -1.75
C LEU A 259 7.54 -11.55 -1.37
N ILE A 260 8.70 -11.23 -1.92
CA ILE A 260 9.94 -11.97 -1.66
C ILE A 260 10.88 -11.10 -0.83
N THR A 261 11.39 -11.69 0.26
CA THR A 261 12.51 -11.14 1.02
C THR A 261 13.70 -12.10 0.94
N VAL A 262 14.90 -11.56 1.14
CA VAL A 262 16.14 -12.34 1.24
C VAL A 262 16.71 -12.12 2.63
N GLU A 263 16.65 -13.16 3.45
CA GLU A 263 17.20 -13.18 4.81
C GLU A 263 18.30 -14.23 4.86
N GLU A 264 19.52 -13.87 5.26
CA GLU A 264 20.66 -14.81 5.41
C GLU A 264 20.92 -15.70 4.18
N ASN A 265 20.83 -15.13 2.97
CA ASN A 265 20.92 -15.83 1.67
C ASN A 265 19.80 -16.85 1.39
N GLN A 266 18.74 -16.88 2.20
CA GLN A 266 17.52 -17.64 1.95
C GLN A 266 16.41 -16.73 1.44
N LYS A 267 15.76 -17.16 0.36
CA LYS A 267 14.57 -16.49 -0.17
C LYS A 267 13.36 -16.94 0.64
N LYS A 268 12.71 -16.02 1.34
CA LYS A 268 11.42 -16.25 1.97
C LYS A 268 10.35 -15.61 1.09
N ILE A 269 9.41 -16.45 0.65
CA ILE A 269 8.29 -16.05 -0.21
C ILE A 269 7.05 -15.95 0.66
N TYR A 270 6.41 -14.80 0.63
CA TYR A 270 5.11 -14.58 1.25
C TYR A 270 4.04 -14.52 0.17
N SER A 271 3.02 -15.36 0.34
CA SER A 271 1.72 -15.16 -0.30
C SER A 271 0.89 -14.24 0.61
N MET A 272 0.57 -13.07 0.07
CA MET A 272 -0.15 -12.01 0.77
C MET A 272 -1.59 -11.93 0.29
N TYR A 273 -2.48 -11.72 1.25
CA TYR A 273 -3.90 -11.57 1.05
C TYR A 273 -4.34 -10.17 1.43
N SER A 274 -5.31 -9.63 0.70
CA SER A 274 -5.99 -8.38 1.04
C SER A 274 -6.68 -8.50 2.41
N PRO A 275 -6.27 -7.73 3.43
CA PRO A 275 -6.88 -7.80 4.76
C PRO A 275 -8.39 -7.54 4.73
N LYS A 276 -8.84 -6.55 3.94
CA LYS A 276 -10.27 -6.20 3.84
C LYS A 276 -11.08 -7.33 3.21
N SER A 277 -10.60 -7.89 2.09
CA SER A 277 -11.33 -8.95 1.38
C SER A 277 -11.45 -10.21 2.25
N VAL A 278 -10.36 -10.61 2.93
CA VAL A 278 -10.39 -11.73 3.88
C VAL A 278 -11.35 -11.43 5.05
N VAL A 279 -11.25 -10.26 5.68
CA VAL A 279 -12.12 -9.89 6.82
C VAL A 279 -13.59 -9.95 6.42
N ASP A 280 -13.96 -9.37 5.29
CA ASP A 280 -15.34 -9.37 4.81
C ASP A 280 -15.84 -10.79 4.53
N ALA A 281 -15.06 -11.61 3.82
CA ALA A 281 -15.44 -12.99 3.52
C ALA A 281 -15.60 -13.84 4.79
N MET A 282 -14.73 -13.65 5.79
CA MET A 282 -14.85 -14.35 7.07
C MET A 282 -16.13 -13.94 7.81
N LEU A 283 -16.44 -12.64 7.84
CA LEU A 283 -17.61 -12.10 8.54
C LEU A 283 -18.92 -12.40 7.82
N SER A 284 -18.97 -12.27 6.50
CA SER A 284 -20.17 -12.48 5.67
C SER A 284 -20.45 -13.96 5.41
N GLY A 285 -19.39 -14.78 5.27
CA GLY A 285 -19.47 -16.14 4.75
C GLY A 285 -19.70 -16.22 3.24
N VAL A 286 -19.58 -15.11 2.53
CA VAL A 286 -19.71 -15.02 1.08
C VAL A 286 -18.34 -14.68 0.50
N PHE A 287 -17.96 -15.35 -0.58
CA PHE A 287 -16.78 -15.00 -1.37
C PHE A 287 -17.23 -14.13 -2.54
N ASP A 288 -16.81 -12.87 -2.53
CA ASP A 288 -17.21 -11.86 -3.50
C ASP A 288 -16.13 -10.78 -3.66
N ASN A 289 -16.38 -9.82 -4.56
CA ASN A 289 -15.59 -8.63 -4.78
C ASN A 289 -15.81 -7.62 -3.65
N TYR A 290 -14.90 -7.66 -2.68
CA TYR A 290 -14.76 -6.71 -1.59
C TYR A 290 -13.76 -5.58 -1.90
N TRP A 291 -13.06 -5.71 -3.03
CA TRP A 291 -12.16 -4.71 -3.59
C TRP A 291 -12.93 -3.47 -4.12
N ASN A 292 -13.14 -2.47 -3.24
CA ASN A 292 -13.52 -1.08 -3.53
C ASN A 292 -14.48 -0.83 -4.72
N GLN A 293 -15.77 -1.13 -4.55
CA GLN A 293 -16.83 -1.10 -5.57
C GLN A 293 -17.11 0.22 -6.33
N THR A 294 -16.46 1.36 -6.06
CA THR A 294 -16.84 2.66 -6.66
C THR A 294 -15.73 3.48 -7.34
N GLU A 295 -14.45 3.28 -6.99
CA GLU A 295 -13.34 4.08 -7.56
C GLU A 295 -12.34 3.25 -8.40
N THR A 296 -12.42 1.92 -8.36
CA THR A 296 -11.37 1.03 -8.92
C THR A 296 -11.52 0.81 -10.41
N TYR A 297 -12.71 0.43 -10.86
CA TYR A 297 -12.96 0.06 -12.24
C TYR A 297 -12.70 1.23 -13.22
N GLU A 298 -13.16 2.46 -12.92
CA GLU A 298 -12.92 3.63 -13.80
C GLU A 298 -11.44 4.02 -13.83
N ALA A 299 -10.73 3.86 -12.70
CA ALA A 299 -9.30 4.09 -12.64
C ALA A 299 -8.54 3.05 -13.47
N LEU A 300 -8.83 1.75 -13.29
CA LEU A 300 -8.21 0.66 -14.07
C LEU A 300 -8.45 0.85 -15.57
N LYS A 301 -9.71 1.11 -15.95
CA LYS A 301 -10.17 1.41 -17.30
C LYS A 301 -9.38 2.54 -17.95
N THR A 302 -9.12 3.62 -17.21
CA THR A 302 -8.33 4.76 -17.70
C THR A 302 -6.92 4.34 -18.08
N TYR A 303 -6.26 3.50 -17.28
CA TYR A 303 -4.87 3.10 -17.50
C TYR A 303 -4.73 2.07 -18.63
N ILE A 304 -5.57 1.03 -18.66
CA ILE A 304 -5.49 -0.01 -19.69
C ILE A 304 -5.90 0.52 -21.08
N ARG A 305 -6.71 1.59 -21.16
CA ARG A 305 -7.07 2.28 -22.41
C ARG A 305 -5.92 3.04 -23.08
N LEU A 306 -4.87 3.40 -22.33
CA LEU A 306 -3.74 4.11 -22.91
C LEU A 306 -3.07 3.30 -24.04
N ASN A 307 -3.18 1.97 -23.97
CA ASN A 307 -2.73 1.00 -24.97
C ASN A 307 -1.32 1.28 -25.56
N TYR A 308 -0.37 1.69 -24.72
CA TYR A 308 1.04 1.79 -25.09
C TYR A 308 1.57 0.42 -25.52
N ASP A 309 2.23 0.33 -26.68
CA ASP A 309 3.10 -0.79 -27.11
C ASP A 309 2.59 -2.22 -26.80
N GLY A 310 1.32 -2.53 -27.14
CA GLY A 310 0.76 -3.87 -26.92
C GLY A 310 0.36 -4.15 -25.46
N LEU A 311 0.03 -3.11 -24.69
CA LEU A 311 -0.54 -3.24 -23.35
C LEU A 311 -1.83 -4.07 -23.38
N LYS A 312 -2.71 -3.88 -24.39
CA LYS A 312 -3.91 -4.71 -24.59
C LYS A 312 -3.56 -6.19 -24.63
N ASP A 313 -2.63 -6.59 -25.49
CA ASP A 313 -2.24 -8.00 -25.66
C ASP A 313 -1.63 -8.57 -24.37
N SER A 314 -0.88 -7.73 -23.65
CA SER A 314 -0.30 -8.10 -22.35
C SER A 314 -1.39 -8.35 -21.29
N VAL A 315 -2.44 -7.52 -21.27
CA VAL A 315 -3.60 -7.71 -20.38
C VAL A 315 -4.37 -8.98 -20.75
N ILE A 316 -4.57 -9.27 -22.04
CA ILE A 316 -5.24 -10.48 -22.51
C ILE A 316 -4.47 -11.73 -22.08
N LYS A 317 -3.14 -11.74 -22.27
CA LYS A 317 -2.27 -12.83 -21.80
C LYS A 317 -2.42 -13.06 -20.30
N MET A 318 -2.38 -12.00 -19.49
CA MET A 318 -2.53 -12.12 -18.04
C MET A 318 -3.92 -12.61 -17.61
N LEU A 319 -4.98 -12.26 -18.35
CA LEU A 319 -6.32 -12.84 -18.12
C LEU A 319 -6.38 -14.33 -18.44
N GLY A 320 -5.58 -14.79 -19.40
CA GLY A 320 -5.36 -16.21 -19.68
C GLY A 320 -4.50 -16.94 -18.64
N GLY A 321 -3.95 -16.22 -17.65
CA GLY A 321 -3.09 -16.76 -16.60
C GLY A 321 -1.58 -16.65 -16.88
N ASP A 322 -1.18 -16.06 -18.01
CA ASP A 322 0.23 -15.89 -18.34
C ASP A 322 0.88 -14.75 -17.52
N LYS A 323 2.21 -14.82 -17.42
CA LYS A 323 3.06 -13.77 -16.83
C LYS A 323 3.66 -12.90 -17.92
N VAL A 324 3.76 -11.59 -17.68
CA VAL A 324 4.35 -10.62 -18.62
C VAL A 324 5.60 -10.00 -18.01
N GLN A 325 6.74 -10.09 -18.69
CA GLN A 325 7.98 -9.43 -18.27
C GLN A 325 7.85 -7.91 -18.39
N ILE A 326 8.36 -7.20 -17.37
CA ILE A 326 8.38 -5.73 -17.32
C ILE A 326 9.69 -5.21 -16.73
N ASN A 327 10.04 -3.98 -17.07
CA ASN A 327 11.09 -3.20 -16.42
C ASN A 327 10.49 -2.14 -15.49
N THR A 328 10.55 -2.35 -14.17
CA THR A 328 10.06 -1.37 -13.18
C THR A 328 10.96 -0.15 -13.03
N GLY A 329 12.16 -0.16 -13.60
CA GLY A 329 13.17 0.89 -13.44
C GLY A 329 12.83 2.21 -14.15
N THR A 330 12.00 2.17 -15.19
CA THR A 330 11.56 3.35 -15.96
C THR A 330 10.45 4.13 -15.25
N PHE A 331 9.75 3.48 -14.31
CA PHE A 331 8.59 4.07 -13.66
C PHE A 331 8.98 5.26 -12.78
N SER A 332 8.35 6.41 -13.07
CA SER A 332 8.62 7.68 -12.39
C SER A 332 7.91 7.85 -11.04
N ASN A 333 7.26 6.79 -10.53
CA ASN A 333 6.50 6.79 -9.28
C ASN A 333 5.39 7.87 -9.26
N ASP A 334 4.62 8.01 -10.35
CA ASP A 334 3.45 8.87 -10.42
C ASP A 334 2.30 8.25 -11.24
N MET A 335 1.20 8.98 -11.38
CA MET A 335 0.01 8.53 -12.11
C MET A 335 -0.16 9.18 -13.50
N ALA A 336 0.84 9.90 -14.01
CA ALA A 336 0.67 10.77 -15.18
C ALA A 336 1.80 10.72 -16.20
N THR A 337 2.99 10.28 -15.81
CA THR A 337 4.18 10.24 -16.65
C THR A 337 4.49 8.78 -17.00
N PHE A 338 4.12 8.38 -18.21
CA PHE A 338 4.35 7.03 -18.73
C PHE A 338 5.17 7.11 -20.02
N GLN A 339 6.23 6.31 -20.10
CA GLN A 339 7.06 6.15 -21.30
C GLN A 339 6.61 4.97 -22.16
N GLY A 340 5.94 3.98 -21.57
CA GLY A 340 5.45 2.80 -22.25
C GLY A 340 4.62 1.89 -21.34
N LYS A 341 4.33 0.67 -21.82
CA LYS A 341 3.48 -0.28 -21.08
C LYS A 341 4.03 -0.67 -19.70
N ASP A 342 5.35 -0.75 -19.56
CA ASP A 342 6.00 -1.19 -18.32
C ASP A 342 5.73 -0.24 -17.15
N ASP A 343 5.66 1.07 -17.42
CA ASP A 343 5.32 2.08 -16.42
C ASP A 343 3.86 1.94 -15.98
N VAL A 344 2.96 1.66 -16.93
CA VAL A 344 1.53 1.43 -16.65
C VAL A 344 1.36 0.15 -15.81
N LEU A 345 2.01 -0.93 -16.20
CA LEU A 345 1.97 -2.21 -15.47
C LEU A 345 2.59 -2.07 -14.06
N THR A 346 3.69 -1.32 -13.93
CA THR A 346 4.30 -1.02 -12.62
C THR A 346 3.36 -0.22 -11.72
N LEU A 347 2.67 0.79 -12.27
CA LEU A 347 1.63 1.51 -11.52
C LEU A 347 0.52 0.54 -11.06
N LEU A 348 0.05 -0.34 -11.93
CA LEU A 348 -1.00 -1.31 -11.61
C LEU A 348 -0.57 -2.27 -10.49
N VAL A 349 0.72 -2.60 -10.36
CA VAL A 349 1.25 -3.34 -9.19
C VAL A 349 1.05 -2.56 -7.90
N HIS A 350 1.42 -1.28 -7.87
CA HIS A 350 1.28 -0.43 -6.68
C HIS A 350 -0.19 -0.15 -6.31
N LEU A 351 -1.08 -0.13 -7.30
CA LEU A 351 -2.53 -0.02 -7.09
C LEU A 351 -3.18 -1.32 -6.60
N GLY A 352 -2.46 -2.45 -6.68
CA GLY A 352 -2.97 -3.77 -6.30
C GLY A 352 -3.77 -4.48 -7.40
N TYR A 353 -3.66 -4.07 -8.67
CA TYR A 353 -4.28 -4.79 -9.78
C TYR A 353 -3.38 -5.90 -10.34
N LEU A 354 -2.08 -5.83 -10.07
CA LEU A 354 -1.11 -6.84 -10.49
C LEU A 354 -0.22 -7.23 -9.31
N SER A 355 0.25 -8.47 -9.33
CA SER A 355 1.34 -8.94 -8.48
C SER A 355 2.65 -8.89 -9.28
N TYR A 356 3.79 -8.73 -8.61
CA TYR A 356 5.11 -8.68 -9.23
C TYR A 356 6.00 -9.81 -8.70
N HIS A 357 6.36 -10.72 -9.59
CA HIS A 357 7.33 -11.77 -9.32
C HIS A 357 8.75 -11.24 -9.59
N TRP A 358 9.42 -10.80 -8.52
CA TRP A 358 10.74 -10.15 -8.59
C TRP A 358 11.83 -10.97 -9.29
N PRO A 359 11.97 -12.30 -9.07
CA PRO A 359 13.05 -13.08 -9.67
C PRO A 359 13.03 -13.07 -11.21
N ASP A 360 11.83 -13.19 -11.80
CA ASP A 360 11.65 -13.24 -13.26
C ASP A 360 11.33 -11.85 -13.83
N LYS A 361 11.13 -10.86 -12.97
CA LYS A 361 10.67 -9.51 -13.30
C LYS A 361 9.39 -9.51 -14.12
N THR A 362 8.42 -10.34 -13.72
CA THR A 362 7.14 -10.48 -14.40
C THR A 362 5.97 -10.01 -13.55
N VAL A 363 4.90 -9.57 -14.20
CA VAL A 363 3.61 -9.28 -13.58
C VAL A 363 2.52 -10.24 -14.02
N TYR A 364 1.51 -10.41 -13.17
CA TYR A 364 0.32 -11.22 -13.41
C TYR A 364 -0.87 -10.72 -12.59
N ILE A 365 -2.08 -11.10 -12.98
CA ILE A 365 -3.31 -10.82 -12.22
C ILE A 365 -3.33 -11.76 -11.01
N PRO A 366 -3.38 -11.24 -9.76
CA PRO A 366 -3.09 -12.02 -8.57
C PRO A 366 -4.14 -13.10 -8.30
N ASN A 367 -5.42 -12.74 -8.38
CA ASN A 367 -6.49 -13.56 -7.83
C ASN A 367 -7.81 -13.37 -8.58
N LYS A 368 -8.81 -14.20 -8.24
CA LYS A 368 -10.12 -14.17 -8.90
C LYS A 368 -10.86 -12.84 -8.71
N GLU A 369 -10.76 -12.24 -7.52
CA GLU A 369 -11.38 -10.94 -7.22
C GLU A 369 -10.88 -9.86 -8.20
N VAL A 370 -9.56 -9.74 -8.37
CA VAL A 370 -8.96 -8.76 -9.28
C VAL A 370 -9.22 -9.14 -10.75
N SER A 371 -9.20 -10.43 -11.10
CA SER A 371 -9.54 -10.88 -12.45
C SER A 371 -10.95 -10.45 -12.86
N GLN A 372 -11.92 -10.51 -11.93
CA GLN A 372 -13.28 -10.06 -12.20
C GLN A 372 -13.34 -8.55 -12.45
N GLU A 373 -12.53 -7.75 -11.74
CA GLU A 373 -12.42 -6.31 -11.98
C GLU A 373 -11.86 -5.99 -13.38
N TYR A 374 -10.89 -6.77 -13.88
CA TYR A 374 -10.44 -6.64 -15.27
C TYR A 374 -11.53 -6.99 -16.29
N ILE A 375 -12.27 -8.08 -16.06
CA ILE A 375 -13.38 -8.47 -16.94
C ILE A 375 -14.45 -7.38 -16.96
N ASN A 376 -14.79 -6.82 -15.80
CA ASN A 376 -15.71 -5.69 -15.68
C ASN A 376 -15.16 -4.46 -16.44
N ALA A 377 -13.87 -4.13 -16.27
CA ALA A 377 -13.17 -3.05 -16.99
C ALA A 377 -13.35 -3.18 -18.51
N ILE A 378 -13.09 -4.37 -19.03
CA ILE A 378 -13.04 -4.65 -20.46
C ILE A 378 -14.44 -4.82 -21.08
N SER A 379 -15.42 -5.37 -20.36
CA SER A 379 -16.77 -5.60 -20.89
C SER A 379 -17.48 -4.31 -21.31
N THR A 380 -17.07 -3.19 -20.74
CA THR A 380 -17.55 -1.84 -21.06
C THR A 380 -16.68 -1.10 -22.09
N MET A 381 -15.68 -1.77 -22.65
CA MET A 381 -14.81 -1.29 -23.72
C MET A 381 -15.24 -1.90 -25.05
N GLU A 382 -14.88 -1.26 -26.15
CA GLU A 382 -15.01 -1.82 -27.51
C GLU A 382 -13.91 -2.86 -27.77
N TRP A 383 -13.79 -3.89 -26.93
CA TRP A 383 -12.81 -4.99 -27.06
C TRP A 383 -13.55 -6.31 -27.40
N PRO A 384 -14.16 -6.42 -28.60
CA PRO A 384 -15.00 -7.57 -28.95
C PRO A 384 -14.26 -8.90 -28.87
N GLU A 385 -12.99 -8.94 -29.28
CA GLU A 385 -12.14 -10.15 -29.24
C GLU A 385 -12.00 -10.74 -27.82
N VAL A 386 -11.88 -9.88 -26.80
CA VAL A 386 -11.69 -10.32 -25.42
C VAL A 386 -13.01 -10.77 -24.81
N ILE A 387 -14.09 -10.05 -25.10
CA ILE A 387 -15.45 -10.43 -24.70
C ILE A 387 -15.79 -11.81 -25.30
N ASP A 388 -15.50 -12.01 -26.58
CA ASP A 388 -15.72 -13.27 -27.26
C ASP A 388 -14.86 -14.40 -26.66
N SER A 389 -13.58 -14.15 -26.37
CA SER A 389 -12.68 -15.13 -25.75
C SER A 389 -13.16 -15.56 -24.36
N VAL A 390 -13.52 -14.60 -23.50
CA VAL A 390 -14.06 -14.87 -22.15
C VAL A 390 -15.37 -15.65 -22.24
N GLU A 391 -16.27 -15.27 -23.14
CA GLU A 391 -17.55 -15.95 -23.31
C GLU A 391 -17.38 -17.37 -23.90
N ASN A 392 -16.43 -17.56 -24.82
CA ASN A 392 -16.08 -18.89 -25.35
C ASN A 392 -15.49 -19.78 -24.24
N SER A 393 -14.61 -19.26 -23.40
CA SER A 393 -14.06 -20.00 -22.26
C SER A 393 -15.16 -20.37 -21.25
N ARG A 394 -16.11 -19.47 -20.98
CA ARG A 394 -17.27 -19.73 -20.12
C ARG A 394 -18.14 -20.85 -20.68
N LYS A 395 -18.47 -20.79 -21.98
CA LYS A 395 -19.25 -21.82 -22.68
C LYS A 395 -18.55 -23.18 -22.67
N LEU A 396 -17.23 -23.21 -22.89
CA LEU A 396 -16.43 -24.43 -22.85
C LEU A 396 -16.47 -25.07 -21.46
N LEU A 397 -16.34 -24.27 -20.41
CA LEU A 397 -16.36 -24.76 -19.02
C LEU A 397 -17.76 -25.26 -18.61
N GLU A 398 -18.83 -24.58 -19.03
CA GLU A 398 -20.21 -25.07 -18.87
C GLU A 398 -20.44 -26.38 -19.62
N ALA A 399 -19.91 -26.52 -20.84
CA ALA A 399 -20.00 -27.74 -21.62
C ALA A 399 -19.25 -28.91 -20.96
N LEU A 400 -18.07 -28.65 -20.38
CA LEU A 400 -17.33 -29.64 -19.58
C LEU A 400 -18.14 -30.12 -18.38
N TRP A 401 -18.76 -29.21 -17.62
CA TRP A 401 -19.62 -29.60 -16.48
C TRP A 401 -20.87 -30.37 -16.89
N ARG A 402 -21.40 -30.09 -18.09
CA ARG A 402 -22.55 -30.80 -18.65
C ARG A 402 -22.17 -32.09 -19.38
N MET A 403 -20.88 -32.42 -19.45
CA MET A 403 -20.34 -33.54 -20.22
C MET A 403 -20.75 -33.51 -21.71
N ASP A 404 -20.90 -32.31 -22.28
CA ASP A 404 -21.22 -32.09 -23.69
C ASP A 404 -19.94 -32.18 -24.53
N SER A 405 -19.62 -33.39 -24.99
CA SER A 405 -18.40 -33.69 -25.75
C SER A 405 -18.28 -32.91 -27.05
N ASP A 406 -19.39 -32.62 -27.74
CA ASP A 406 -19.37 -31.97 -29.05
C ASP A 406 -19.04 -30.48 -28.93
N THR A 407 -19.62 -29.80 -27.94
CA THR A 407 -19.30 -28.40 -27.66
C THR A 407 -17.88 -28.26 -27.11
N VAL A 408 -17.41 -29.23 -26.31
CA VAL A 408 -16.02 -29.27 -25.83
C VAL A 408 -15.02 -29.41 -26.97
N ALA A 409 -15.24 -30.35 -27.89
CA ALA A 409 -14.38 -30.55 -29.05
C ALA A 409 -14.29 -29.29 -29.92
N LYS A 410 -15.44 -28.66 -30.23
CA LYS A 410 -15.49 -27.40 -30.99
C LYS A 410 -14.78 -26.25 -30.28
N GLY A 411 -14.94 -26.16 -28.95
CA GLY A 411 -14.27 -25.13 -28.15
C GLY A 411 -12.75 -25.30 -28.16
N ILE A 412 -12.26 -26.53 -27.99
CA ILE A 412 -10.81 -26.85 -28.04
C ILE A 412 -10.24 -26.56 -29.44
N ASP A 413 -10.92 -26.98 -30.51
CA ASP A 413 -10.48 -26.71 -31.89
C ASP A 413 -10.36 -25.21 -32.16
N LYS A 414 -11.32 -24.42 -31.66
CA LYS A 414 -11.29 -22.95 -31.80
C LYS A 414 -10.10 -22.33 -31.07
N VAL A 415 -9.85 -22.73 -29.82
CA VAL A 415 -8.68 -22.27 -29.04
C VAL A 415 -7.37 -22.66 -29.74
N HIS A 416 -7.31 -23.87 -30.30
CA HIS A 416 -6.13 -24.34 -31.03
C HIS A 416 -5.88 -23.50 -32.30
N GLN A 417 -6.92 -23.14 -33.05
CA GLN A 417 -6.80 -22.28 -34.24
C GLN A 417 -6.33 -20.85 -33.89
N GLU A 418 -6.84 -20.29 -32.79
CA GLU A 418 -6.45 -18.96 -32.27
C GLU A 418 -4.99 -18.96 -31.78
N ALA A 419 -4.54 -20.01 -31.09
CA ALA A 419 -3.15 -20.17 -30.65
C ALA A 419 -2.17 -20.36 -31.83
N SER A 420 -2.62 -21.06 -32.89
CA SER A 420 -1.80 -21.33 -34.08
C SER A 420 -1.59 -20.07 -34.95
N SER A 421 -2.55 -19.15 -34.96
CA SER A 421 -2.49 -17.90 -35.73
C SER A 421 -1.66 -16.80 -35.05
N GLY A 422 -1.48 -16.87 -33.72
CA GLY A 422 -0.60 -15.97 -32.96
C GLY A 422 0.90 -16.21 -33.14
N GLN A 423 1.31 -17.42 -33.55
CA GLN A 423 2.74 -17.74 -33.82
C GLN A 423 3.24 -17.25 -35.19
N THR A 424 2.34 -16.87 -36.10
CA THR A 424 2.71 -16.44 -37.47
C THR A 424 3.09 -14.97 -37.62
N CYS A 425 3.01 -14.14 -36.56
CA CYS A 425 3.36 -12.71 -36.64
C CYS A 425 4.80 -12.36 -36.19
N SER A 426 5.66 -13.34 -35.87
CA SER A 426 7.05 -13.08 -35.42
C SER A 426 8.14 -13.25 -36.49
N HIS A 427 7.78 -13.48 -37.75
CA HIS A 427 8.72 -13.46 -38.88
C HIS A 427 8.12 -12.72 -40.07
N ASN A 428 8.38 -11.41 -40.13
CA ASN A 428 8.79 -10.68 -41.33
C ASN A 428 9.27 -9.28 -40.97
#